data_AF-A0A101GEV4-F1
#
_entry.id   AF-A0A101GEV4-F1
#
_cell.length_a   1.000
_cell.length_b   1.000
_cell.length_c   1.000
_cell.angle_alpha   90.00
_cell.angle_beta   90.00
_cell.angle_gamma   90.00
#
_symmetry.space_group_name_H-M   'P 1'
#
loop_
_entity.id
_entity.type
_entity.pdbx_description
1 polymer ?
#
loop_
_entity_poly.entity_id
_entity_poly.type
_entity_poly.pdbx_seq_one_letter_code
_entity_poly.pdbx_strand_id
1 'polypeptide(L)'
;MKSGVFEFNLRELGGSLGDLGTLLPLAVGYIAVCGVDPAGLLVMMGLSNIVLGIVYRLPMPVEPMKVLAVVAIAQAWSPGMVYASAFAMGVVWLFFGLTGIMDKVAEVTPREVIRGIQISLGLLLAKEAFNLAGGEWLLLLASL
;
A
#
# COMPACT_ATOMS: atom_id res chain seq x y z
N MET A 1 27.50 1.73 3.17
CA MET A 1 26.53 0.61 3.16
C MET A 1 26.82 -0.19 1.91
N LYS A 2 27.28 -1.44 2.05
CA LYS A 2 27.83 -2.24 0.95
C LYS A 2 26.75 -2.54 -0.08
N SER A 3 26.94 -2.03 -1.28
CA SER A 3 26.31 -2.47 -2.51
C SER A 3 26.78 -3.89 -2.83
N GLY A 4 25.88 -4.86 -2.87
CA GLY A 4 26.19 -6.17 -3.46
C GLY A 4 25.37 -7.34 -2.92
N VAL A 5 24.67 -8.00 -3.86
CA VAL A 5 24.15 -9.37 -3.83
C VAL A 5 22.93 -9.58 -2.93
N PHE A 6 21.83 -10.05 -3.52
CA PHE A 6 20.64 -10.55 -2.80
C PHE A 6 21.09 -11.55 -1.71
N GLU A 7 21.02 -11.14 -0.45
CA GLU A 7 21.30 -12.04 0.67
C GLU A 7 19.99 -12.71 1.07
N PHE A 8 19.71 -13.88 0.50
CA PHE A 8 18.58 -14.73 0.90
C PHE A 8 18.76 -15.21 2.35
N ASN A 9 18.52 -14.32 3.31
CA ASN A 9 18.67 -14.51 4.73
C ASN A 9 17.27 -14.52 5.37
N LEU A 10 17.11 -15.20 6.51
CA LEU A 10 15.88 -15.18 7.31
C LEU A 10 15.42 -13.76 7.65
N ARG A 11 16.35 -12.80 7.69
CA ARG A 11 16.05 -11.37 7.87
C ARG A 11 15.41 -10.72 6.64
N GLU A 12 15.84 -11.06 5.43
CA GLU A 12 15.16 -10.60 4.19
C GLU A 12 13.83 -11.31 4.01
N LEU A 13 13.75 -12.60 4.36
CA LEU A 13 12.49 -13.36 4.36
C LEU A 13 11.49 -12.74 5.34
N GLY A 14 11.90 -12.48 6.59
CA GLY A 14 11.07 -11.82 7.60
C GLY A 14 10.71 -10.38 7.21
N GLY A 15 11.65 -9.66 6.59
CA GLY A 15 11.42 -8.30 6.08
C GLY A 15 10.40 -8.27 4.94
N SER A 16 10.41 -9.27 4.04
CA SER A 16 9.45 -9.39 2.93
C SER A 16 8.02 -9.66 3.40
N LEU A 17 7.86 -10.31 4.55
CA LEU A 17 6.56 -10.58 5.17
C LEU A 17 6.08 -9.45 6.08
N GLY A 18 6.94 -8.47 6.40
CA GLY A 18 6.63 -7.41 7.36
C GLY A 18 5.46 -6.52 6.95
N ASP A 19 5.20 -6.39 5.65
CA ASP A 19 4.14 -5.55 5.12
C ASP A 19 2.76 -6.26 5.05
N LEU A 20 2.76 -7.60 5.13
CA LEU A 20 1.54 -8.41 5.05
C LEU A 20 0.51 -8.05 6.13
N GLY A 21 0.97 -7.60 7.30
CA GLY A 21 0.09 -7.18 8.39
C GLY A 21 -0.83 -6.01 8.04
N THR A 22 -0.45 -5.18 7.07
CA THR A 22 -1.29 -4.07 6.59
C THR A 22 -1.92 -4.35 5.22
N LEU A 23 -1.25 -5.15 4.39
CA LEU A 23 -1.78 -5.58 3.10
C LEU A 23 -3.00 -6.49 3.21
N LEU A 24 -3.02 -7.43 4.18
CA LEU A 24 -4.12 -8.38 4.31
C LEU A 24 -5.46 -7.70 4.64
N PRO A 25 -5.56 -6.80 5.65
CA PRO A 25 -6.81 -6.07 5.91
C PRO A 25 -7.26 -5.23 4.71
N LEU A 26 -6.33 -4.56 4.03
CA LEU A 26 -6.64 -3.73 2.86
C LEU A 26 -7.13 -4.57 1.67
N ALA A 27 -6.48 -5.70 1.40
CA ALA A 27 -6.88 -6.61 0.33
C ALA A 27 -8.27 -7.20 0.61
N VAL A 28 -8.53 -7.61 1.86
CA VAL A 28 -9.86 -8.08 2.28
C VAL A 28 -10.91 -6.99 2.10
N GLY A 29 -10.62 -5.74 2.48
CA GLY A 29 -11.52 -4.60 2.24
C GLY A 29 -11.80 -4.36 0.75
N TYR A 30 -10.79 -4.50 -0.10
CA TYR A 30 -10.92 -4.37 -1.56
C TYR A 30 -11.82 -5.44 -2.18
N ILE A 31 -11.65 -6.68 -1.73
CA ILE A 31 -12.43 -7.82 -2.22
C ILE A 31 -13.88 -7.71 -1.71
N ALA A 32 -14.07 -7.42 -0.42
CA ALA A 32 -15.38 -7.39 0.21
C ALA A 32 -16.24 -6.19 -0.23
N VAL A 33 -15.63 -5.01 -0.43
CA VAL A 33 -16.37 -3.75 -0.71
C VAL A 33 -16.36 -3.39 -2.19
N CYS A 34 -15.23 -3.55 -2.88
CA CYS A 34 -15.10 -3.15 -4.28
C CYS A 34 -15.31 -4.32 -5.26
N GLY A 35 -15.43 -5.57 -4.78
CA GLY A 35 -15.67 -6.75 -5.63
C GLY A 35 -14.54 -7.04 -6.62
N VAL A 36 -13.31 -6.65 -6.28
CA VAL A 36 -12.13 -6.86 -7.12
C VAL A 36 -11.72 -8.32 -7.07
N ASP A 37 -11.28 -8.86 -8.21
CA ASP A 37 -10.84 -10.25 -8.31
C ASP A 37 -9.62 -10.51 -7.40
N PRO A 38 -9.73 -11.40 -6.40
CA PRO A 38 -8.67 -11.63 -5.42
C PRO A 38 -7.41 -12.23 -6.05
N ALA A 39 -7.57 -13.10 -7.05
CA ALA A 39 -6.44 -13.74 -7.72
C ALA A 39 -5.67 -12.71 -8.55
N GLY A 40 -6.35 -11.88 -9.33
CA GLY A 40 -5.75 -10.82 -10.13
C GLY A 40 -5.01 -9.79 -9.28
N LEU A 41 -5.61 -9.37 -8.15
CA LEU A 41 -4.99 -8.44 -7.21
C LEU A 41 -3.69 -9.00 -6.63
N LEU A 42 -3.74 -10.21 -6.06
CA LEU A 42 -2.58 -10.82 -5.41
C LEU A 42 -1.47 -11.19 -6.40
N VAL A 43 -1.83 -11.69 -7.58
CA VAL A 43 -0.86 -12.05 -8.63
C VAL A 43 -0.16 -10.80 -9.16
N MET A 44 -0.90 -9.73 -9.47
CA MET A 44 -0.31 -8.49 -9.98
C MET A 44 0.55 -7.79 -8.93
N MET A 45 0.17 -7.87 -7.65
CA MET A 45 0.96 -7.30 -6.56
C MET A 45 2.25 -8.09 -6.32
N GLY A 46 2.20 -9.42 -6.38
CA GLY A 46 3.40 -10.27 -6.31
C GLY A 46 4.36 -10.03 -7.47
N LEU A 47 3.84 -9.97 -8.71
CA LEU A 47 4.64 -9.68 -9.89
C LEU A 47 5.31 -8.31 -9.83
N SER A 48 4.57 -7.27 -9.42
CA SER A 48 5.13 -5.93 -9.33
C SER A 48 6.18 -5.81 -8.22
N ASN A 49 6.00 -6.47 -7.08
CA ASN A 49 7.05 -6.57 -6.05
C ASN A 49 8.32 -7.29 -6.54
N ILE A 50 8.20 -8.36 -7.34
CA ILE A 50 9.35 -9.04 -7.94
C ILE A 50 10.07 -8.11 -8.92
N VAL A 51 9.33 -7.47 -9.83
CA VAL A 51 9.90 -6.55 -10.83
C VAL A 51 10.62 -5.39 -10.14
N LEU A 52 9.99 -4.76 -9.15
CA LEU A 52 10.59 -3.64 -8.41
C LEU A 52 11.80 -4.09 -7.58
N GLY A 53 11.72 -5.27 -6.95
CA GLY A 53 12.85 -5.88 -6.25
C GLY A 53 14.06 -6.11 -7.15
N ILE A 54 13.85 -6.49 -8.42
CA ILE A 54 14.92 -6.65 -9.42
C ILE A 54 15.46 -5.29 -9.89
N VAL A 55 14.58 -4.35 -10.21
CA VAL A 55 14.95 -3.03 -10.78
C VAL A 55 15.65 -2.14 -9.74
N TYR A 56 15.05 -2.00 -8.55
CA TYR A 56 15.55 -1.11 -7.49
C TYR A 56 16.49 -1.81 -6.50
N ARG A 57 16.66 -3.13 -6.61
CA ARG A 57 17.55 -3.95 -5.76
C ARG A 57 17.27 -3.83 -4.27
N LEU A 58 16.05 -3.46 -3.92
CA LEU A 58 15.55 -3.36 -2.56
C LEU A 58 14.12 -3.92 -2.55
N PRO A 59 13.73 -4.73 -1.55
CA PRO A 59 12.34 -5.07 -1.33
C PRO A 59 11.63 -3.82 -0.82
N MET A 60 11.30 -2.90 -1.73
CA MET A 60 10.51 -1.72 -1.43
C MET A 60 9.03 -2.07 -1.63
N PRO A 61 8.21 -2.03 -0.57
CA PRO A 61 6.76 -2.11 -0.71
C PRO A 61 6.28 -0.98 -1.63
N VAL A 62 5.45 -1.28 -2.64
CA VAL A 62 4.92 -0.32 -3.63
C VAL A 62 3.85 0.61 -3.03
N GLU A 63 3.99 0.97 -1.76
CA GLU A 63 2.87 1.39 -0.94
C GLU A 63 2.62 2.90 -0.75
N PRO A 64 3.07 3.82 -1.62
CA PRO A 64 2.38 5.10 -1.69
C PRO A 64 0.89 4.95 -2.10
N MET A 65 0.48 3.76 -2.55
CA MET A 65 -0.87 3.45 -3.03
C MET A 65 -1.90 3.05 -1.95
N LYS A 66 -1.51 2.93 -0.66
CA LYS A 66 -2.45 2.59 0.44
C LYS A 66 -3.61 3.60 0.54
N VAL A 67 -3.36 4.88 0.25
CA VAL A 67 -4.37 5.94 0.29
C VAL A 67 -5.46 5.73 -0.77
N LEU A 68 -5.08 5.31 -1.98
CA LEU A 68 -6.04 5.03 -3.05
C LEU A 68 -6.97 3.87 -2.66
N ALA A 69 -6.40 2.84 -2.02
CA ALA A 69 -7.17 1.69 -1.56
C ALA A 69 -8.21 2.08 -0.49
N VAL A 70 -7.81 2.89 0.50
CA VAL A 70 -8.70 3.40 1.55
C VAL A 70 -9.83 4.26 0.96
N VAL A 71 -9.53 5.15 0.01
CA VAL A 71 -10.55 6.00 -0.64
C VAL A 71 -11.53 5.18 -1.47
N ALA A 72 -11.04 4.19 -2.23
CA ALA A 72 -11.90 3.33 -3.03
C ALA A 72 -12.84 2.46 -2.17
N ILE A 73 -12.36 1.97 -1.02
CA ILE A 73 -13.20 1.27 -0.03
C ILE A 73 -14.24 2.22 0.56
N ALA A 74 -13.82 3.42 1.01
CA ALA A 74 -14.72 4.39 1.63
C ALA A 74 -15.82 4.89 0.68
N GLN A 75 -15.56 4.91 -0.63
CA GLN A 75 -16.48 5.37 -1.67
C GLN A 75 -17.15 4.21 -2.45
N ALA A 76 -16.93 2.96 -2.05
CA ALA A 76 -17.46 1.75 -2.69
C ALA A 76 -17.35 1.78 -4.23
N TRP A 77 -16.14 2.02 -4.74
CA TRP A 77 -15.91 2.14 -6.17
C TRP A 77 -16.16 0.83 -6.92
N SER A 78 -16.70 0.94 -8.14
CA SER A 78 -16.83 -0.22 -9.01
C SER A 78 -15.46 -0.76 -9.45
N PRO A 79 -15.33 -2.05 -9.76
CA PRO A 79 -14.07 -2.64 -10.22
C PRO A 79 -13.44 -1.89 -11.41
N GLY A 80 -14.25 -1.37 -12.33
CA GLY A 80 -13.77 -0.59 -13.47
C GLY A 80 -13.09 0.72 -13.08
N MET A 81 -13.61 1.42 -12.07
CA MET A 81 -13.00 2.66 -11.54
C MET A 81 -11.68 2.38 -10.84
N VAL A 82 -11.59 1.25 -10.14
CA VAL A 82 -10.36 0.77 -9.52
C VAL A 82 -9.27 0.55 -10.56
N TYR A 83 -9.56 -0.19 -11.64
CA TYR A 83 -8.56 -0.43 -12.70
C TYR A 83 -8.19 0.87 -13.44
N ALA A 84 -9.17 1.74 -13.72
CA ALA A 84 -8.93 3.02 -14.38
C ALA A 84 -8.04 3.94 -13.52
N SER A 85 -8.30 4.02 -12.22
CA SER A 85 -7.49 4.82 -11.29
C SER A 85 -6.08 4.25 -11.13
N ALA A 86 -5.92 2.93 -11.07
CA ALA A 86 -4.62 2.28 -11.04
C ALA A 86 -3.80 2.57 -12.32
N PHE A 87 -4.43 2.49 -13.49
CA PHE A 87 -3.78 2.80 -14.77
C PHE A 87 -3.39 4.28 -14.86
N ALA A 88 -4.32 5.19 -14.53
CA ALA A 88 -4.05 6.63 -14.52
C ALA A 88 -2.91 6.98 -13.56
N MET A 89 -2.89 6.38 -12.37
CA MET A 89 -1.82 6.55 -11.40
C MET A 89 -0.48 6.07 -11.96
N GLY A 90 -0.44 4.90 -12.60
CA GLY A 90 0.77 4.39 -13.25
C GLY A 90 1.32 5.35 -14.32
N VAL A 91 0.45 5.92 -15.16
CA VAL A 91 0.85 6.91 -16.18
C VAL A 91 1.39 8.19 -15.55
N VAL A 92 0.72 8.72 -14.53
CA VAL A 92 1.13 9.94 -13.81
C VAL A 92 2.49 9.74 -13.14
N TRP A 93 2.69 8.61 -12.45
CA TRP A 93 3.97 8.30 -11.80
C TRP A 93 5.09 8.06 -12.80
N LEU A 94 4.82 7.42 -13.94
CA LEU A 94 5.81 7.23 -15.00
C LEU A 94 6.23 8.58 -15.60
N PHE A 95 5.27 9.49 -15.82
CA PHE A 95 5.55 10.85 -16.25
C PHE A 95 6.39 11.63 -15.23
N PHE A 96 6.06 11.56 -13.94
CA PHE A 96 6.84 12.23 -12.88
C PHE A 96 8.24 11.61 -12.71
N GLY A 97 8.37 10.30 -12.86
CA GLY A 97 9.65 9.60 -12.83
C GLY A 97 10.56 9.99 -13.98
N LEU A 98 10.02 10.13 -15.20
CA LEU A 98 10.79 10.55 -16.39
C LEU A 98 11.19 12.03 -16.35
N THR A 99 10.37 12.88 -15.75
CA THR A 99 10.59 14.34 -15.71
C THR A 99 11.47 14.80 -14.55
N GLY A 100 11.71 13.95 -13.54
CA GLY A 100 12.51 14.31 -12.35
C GLY A 100 11.86 15.40 -11.49
N ILE A 101 10.57 15.67 -11.70
CA ILE A 101 9.84 16.73 -10.97
C ILE A 101 9.75 16.38 -9.48
N MET A 102 9.67 15.09 -9.15
CA MET A 102 9.61 14.64 -7.75
C MET A 102 10.81 15.09 -6.92
N ASP A 103 12.01 15.12 -7.49
CA ASP A 103 13.21 15.54 -6.75
C ASP A 103 13.13 17.03 -6.39
N LYS A 104 12.66 17.86 -7.32
CA LYS A 104 12.43 19.30 -7.07
C LYS A 104 11.34 19.54 -6.03
N VAL A 105 10.25 18.77 -6.10
CA VAL A 105 9.15 18.89 -5.12
C VAL A 105 9.62 18.42 -3.74
N ALA A 106 10.42 17.35 -3.67
CA ALA A 106 10.98 16.86 -2.43
C ALA A 106 11.92 17.87 -1.77
N GLU A 107 12.73 18.60 -2.56
CA GLU A 107 13.60 19.68 -2.05
C GLU A 107 12.81 20.88 -1.51
N VAL A 108 11.68 21.23 -2.14
CA VAL A 108 10.85 22.37 -1.74
C VAL A 108 9.98 22.05 -0.51
N THR A 109 9.70 20.78 -0.24
CA THR A 109 8.75 20.38 0.82
C THR A 109 9.39 20.44 2.22
N PRO A 110 8.91 21.29 3.14
CA PRO A 110 9.43 21.38 4.50
C PRO A 110 9.15 20.11 5.31
N ARG A 111 10.04 19.77 6.26
CA ARG A 111 9.90 18.56 7.09
C ARG A 111 8.66 18.60 7.99
N GLU A 112 8.19 19.78 8.32
CA GLU A 112 7.01 20.04 9.14
C GLU A 112 5.74 19.54 8.44
N VAL A 113 5.64 19.74 7.12
CA VAL A 113 4.52 19.26 6.30
C VAL A 113 4.50 17.74 6.25
N ILE A 114 5.67 17.12 6.06
CA ILE A 114 5.80 15.65 6.04
C ILE A 114 5.33 15.05 7.36
N ARG A 115 5.75 15.61 8.50
CA ARG A 115 5.31 15.16 9.83
C ARG A 115 3.82 15.36 10.04
N GLY A 116 3.25 16.47 9.57
CA GLY A 116 1.80 16.71 9.62
C GLY A 116 1.00 15.65 8.85
N ILE A 117 1.44 15.33 7.63
CA ILE A 117 0.83 14.27 6.82
C ILE A 117 0.95 12.91 7.51
N GLN A 118 2.13 12.56 8.04
CA GLN A 118 2.34 11.30 8.75
C GLN A 118 1.45 11.16 9.99
N ILE A 119 1.29 12.22 10.79
CA ILE A 119 0.39 12.23 11.96
C ILE A 119 -1.06 12.07 11.52
N SER A 120 -1.48 12.81 10.49
CA SER A 120 -2.84 12.70 9.94
C SER A 120 -3.13 11.29 9.43
N LEU A 121 -2.18 10.67 8.71
CA LEU A 121 -2.30 9.29 8.24
C LEU A 121 -2.39 8.30 9.42
N GLY A 122 -1.56 8.48 10.44
CA GLY A 122 -1.59 7.65 11.65
C GLY A 122 -2.92 7.74 12.39
N LEU A 123 -3.51 8.93 12.51
CA LEU A 123 -4.84 9.15 13.10
C LEU A 123 -5.96 8.52 12.27
N LEU A 124 -5.89 8.64 10.93
CA LEU A 124 -6.87 8.01 10.03
C LEU A 124 -6.83 6.49 10.16
N LEU A 125 -5.63 5.89 10.19
CA LEU A 125 -5.46 4.45 10.41
C LEU A 125 -5.95 4.02 11.79
N ALA A 126 -5.69 4.80 12.84
CA ALA A 126 -6.19 4.51 14.18
C ALA A 126 -7.72 4.54 14.25
N LYS A 127 -8.36 5.49 13.56
CA LYS A 127 -9.82 5.57 13.45
C LYS A 127 -10.40 4.37 12.71
N GLU A 128 -9.78 3.97 11.61
CA GLU A 128 -10.24 2.81 10.83
C GLU A 128 -10.06 1.50 11.60
N ALA A 129 -8.93 1.34 12.30
CA ALA A 129 -8.71 0.22 13.21
C ALA A 129 -9.79 0.16 14.31
N PHE A 130 -10.22 1.30 14.85
CA PHE A 130 -11.29 1.35 15.84
C PHE A 130 -12.66 0.97 15.27
N ASN A 131 -12.98 1.41 14.05
CA ASN A 131 -14.21 1.02 13.35
C ASN A 131 -14.26 -0.48 13.06
N LEU A 132 -13.14 -1.07 12.62
CA LEU A 132 -13.02 -2.50 12.38
C LEU A 132 -13.11 -3.30 13.69
N ALA A 133 -12.45 -2.85 14.75
CA ALA A 133 -12.53 -3.47 16.08
C ALA A 133 -13.95 -3.39 16.69
N GLY A 134 -14.72 -2.35 16.37
CA GLY A 134 -16.11 -2.19 16.82
C GLY A 134 -17.08 -3.25 16.28
N GLY A 135 -16.75 -3.92 15.17
CA GLY A 135 -17.54 -5.03 14.63
C GLY A 135 -17.25 -6.39 15.29
N GLU A 136 -16.05 -6.56 15.87
CA GLU A 136 -15.53 -7.86 16.31
C GLU A 136 -15.70 -8.13 17.81
N TRP A 137 -16.15 -7.15 18.61
CA TRP A 137 -16.44 -7.41 20.04
C TRP A 137 -17.50 -8.51 20.22
N LEU A 138 -18.45 -8.61 19.29
CA LEU A 138 -19.44 -9.71 19.27
C LEU A 138 -18.84 -11.06 18.84
N LEU A 139 -17.82 -11.08 17.97
CA LEU A 139 -17.18 -12.30 17.50
C LEU A 139 -16.15 -12.83 18.51
N LEU A 140 -15.39 -11.94 19.15
CA LEU A 140 -14.47 -12.26 20.25
C LEU A 140 -15.21 -12.84 21.46
N LEU A 141 -16.39 -12.34 21.79
CA LEU A 141 -17.25 -12.90 22.84
C LEU A 141 -17.92 -14.22 22.44
N ALA A 142 -18.14 -14.48 21.15
CA ALA A 142 -18.71 -15.75 20.67
C ALA A 142 -17.68 -16.88 20.56
N SER A 143 -16.38 -16.55 20.53
CA SER A 143 -15.26 -17.51 20.47
C SER A 143 -14.66 -17.89 21.84
N LEU A 144 -15.25 -17.40 22.93
CA LEU A 144 -14.81 -17.61 24.32
C LEU A 144 -15.85 -18.44 25.08
#